data_AF-A0A925I614-F1
#
_entry.id   AF-A0A925I614-F1
#
_cell.length_a   1.000
_cell.length_b   1.000
_cell.length_c   1.000
_cell.angle_alpha   90.00
_cell.angle_beta   90.00
_cell.angle_gamma   90.00
#
_symmetry.space_group_name_H-M   'P 1'
#
loop_
_entity.id
_entity.type
_entity.pdbx_description
1 polymer ?
#
loop_
_entity_poly.entity_id
_entity_poly.type
_entity_poly.pdbx_seq_one_letter_code
_entity_poly.pdbx_strand_id
1 'polypeptide(L)'
;AILHAPLVQLMTSERKRLRDGPMKGQAGYGMQLASCTLWAPACTTALFKEAYLPAVTGGQIGRFALFALSDKAEQDDQCACIYNKSLLYLVSNAFEEKERIPLFRDGEALLGMERFILADPELKALFGSGQADLVIAPNTDPEGAPGASQARRHGDFDDDHHTVMATFARIAAASAPGRHEAAHKVSRAAPLAPIDFHASRSALRQRRQTIDDRTGGRPSCRT
;
A
#
# COMPACT_ATOMS: atom_id res chain seq x y z
N ALA A 1 -5.58 4.62 -0.61
CA ALA A 1 -5.17 5.35 0.61
C ALA A 1 -5.77 6.76 0.70
N ILE A 2 -5.58 7.65 -0.29
CA ILE A 2 -6.14 9.03 -0.23
C ILE A 2 -7.67 9.02 -0.07
N LEU A 3 -8.37 8.31 -0.96
CA LEU A 3 -9.84 8.19 -0.93
C LEU A 3 -10.37 7.60 0.38
N HIS A 4 -9.63 6.66 0.98
CA HIS A 4 -10.06 5.96 2.19
C HIS A 4 -9.68 6.70 3.47
N ALA A 5 -8.77 7.68 3.43
CA ALA A 5 -8.32 8.39 4.63
C ALA A 5 -9.49 9.02 5.42
N PRO A 6 -10.44 9.74 4.77
CA PRO A 6 -11.58 10.28 5.49
C PRO A 6 -12.48 9.18 6.07
N LEU A 7 -12.68 8.08 5.33
CA LEU A 7 -13.49 6.95 5.78
C LEU A 7 -12.86 6.27 7.00
N VAL A 8 -11.56 6.00 6.97
CA VAL A 8 -10.83 5.39 8.10
C VAL A 8 -10.95 6.28 9.32
N GLN A 9 -10.66 7.58 9.20
CA GLN A 9 -10.76 8.51 10.31
C GLN A 9 -12.19 8.58 10.88
N LEU A 10 -13.21 8.62 10.01
CA LEU A 10 -14.61 8.65 10.44
C LEU A 10 -15.03 7.36 11.15
N MET A 11 -14.63 6.19 10.63
CA MET A 11 -15.01 4.90 11.21
C MET A 11 -14.38 4.67 12.57
N THR A 12 -13.08 4.92 12.71
CA THR A 12 -12.30 4.49 13.87
C THR A 12 -12.33 5.47 15.04
N SER A 13 -12.55 6.76 14.75
CA SER A 13 -12.55 7.78 15.80
C SER A 13 -13.73 7.63 16.74
N GLU A 14 -13.54 8.05 17.99
CA GLU A 14 -14.59 8.07 19.01
C GLU A 14 -15.84 8.81 18.52
N ARG A 15 -16.99 8.53 19.16
CA ARG A 15 -18.28 9.21 18.93
C ARG A 15 -18.30 10.63 19.50
N LYS A 16 -17.29 11.42 19.11
CA LYS A 16 -17.04 12.80 19.48
C LYS A 16 -16.66 13.56 18.23
N ARG A 17 -16.76 14.89 18.30
CA ARG A 17 -16.41 15.77 17.21
C ARG A 17 -14.90 15.78 16.98
N LEU A 18 -14.50 15.48 15.74
CA LEU A 18 -13.12 15.50 15.28
C LEU A 18 -12.57 16.92 15.24
N ARG A 19 -11.39 17.11 15.81
CA ARG A 19 -10.72 18.42 15.88
C ARG A 19 -9.89 18.71 14.64
N ASP A 20 -9.29 17.68 14.04
CA ASP A 20 -8.29 17.77 12.98
C ASP A 20 -8.44 16.62 11.96
N GLY A 21 -7.63 16.65 10.90
CA GLY A 21 -7.61 15.68 9.81
C GLY A 21 -8.75 15.84 8.80
N PRO A 22 -8.86 14.92 7.81
CA PRO A 22 -9.76 15.06 6.67
C PRO A 22 -11.25 15.11 7.01
N MET A 23 -11.66 14.62 8.20
CA MET A 23 -13.04 14.63 8.68
C MET A 23 -13.28 15.60 9.83
N LYS A 24 -12.44 16.63 9.96
CA LYS A 24 -12.61 17.72 10.94
C LYS A 24 -14.05 18.21 10.99
N GLY A 25 -14.60 18.27 12.21
CA GLY A 25 -15.95 18.73 12.48
C GLY A 25 -17.04 17.67 12.40
N GLN A 26 -16.74 16.47 11.88
CA GLN A 26 -17.65 15.31 11.90
C GLN A 26 -17.53 14.53 13.21
N ALA A 27 -18.52 13.68 13.50
CA ALA A 27 -18.48 12.76 14.64
C ALA A 27 -18.07 11.36 14.17
N GLY A 28 -17.11 10.74 14.87
CA GLY A 28 -16.67 9.38 14.55
C GLY A 28 -17.71 8.31 14.91
N TYR A 29 -17.53 7.10 14.39
CA TYR A 29 -18.44 5.96 14.64
C TYR A 29 -17.96 5.01 15.74
N GLY A 30 -16.70 5.10 16.16
CA GLY A 30 -16.08 4.24 17.19
C GLY A 30 -16.04 2.76 16.78
N MET A 31 -15.85 2.48 15.50
CA MET A 31 -15.80 1.13 14.94
C MET A 31 -14.37 0.57 14.93
N GLN A 32 -14.27 -0.75 15.00
CA GLN A 32 -13.01 -1.45 14.79
C GLN A 32 -12.93 -1.97 13.35
N LEU A 33 -11.77 -1.76 12.73
CA LEU A 33 -11.39 -2.34 11.45
C LEU A 33 -10.52 -3.56 11.71
N ALA A 34 -10.98 -4.75 11.31
CA ALA A 34 -10.26 -6.00 11.57
C ALA A 34 -8.88 -6.02 10.91
N SER A 35 -8.77 -5.50 9.68
CA SER A 35 -7.50 -5.32 8.98
C SER A 35 -7.55 -4.18 7.98
N CYS A 36 -6.40 -3.60 7.66
CA CYS A 36 -6.19 -2.63 6.60
C CYS A 36 -4.85 -2.95 5.91
N THR A 37 -4.85 -3.08 4.59
CA THR A 37 -3.65 -3.29 3.79
C THR A 37 -3.58 -2.23 2.71
N LEU A 38 -2.46 -1.53 2.62
CA LEU A 38 -2.21 -0.52 1.60
C LEU A 38 -1.05 -0.97 0.70
N TRP A 39 -1.26 -0.94 -0.61
CA TRP A 39 -0.21 -1.18 -1.60
C TRP A 39 0.27 0.14 -2.19
N ALA A 40 1.58 0.38 -2.13
CA ALA A 40 2.29 1.54 -2.66
C ALA A 40 1.50 2.87 -2.57
N PRO A 41 0.98 3.26 -1.39
CA PRO A 41 0.03 4.35 -1.31
C PRO A 41 0.68 5.70 -1.64
N ALA A 42 0.13 6.37 -2.65
CA ALA A 42 0.51 7.72 -3.05
C ALA A 42 -0.04 8.84 -2.14
N CYS A 43 -0.47 8.53 -0.91
CA CYS A 43 -0.82 9.57 0.06
C CYS A 43 0.43 10.13 0.73
N THR A 44 0.38 11.39 1.14
CA THR A 44 1.47 11.99 1.92
C THR A 44 1.63 11.29 3.28
N THR A 45 2.83 11.31 3.83
CA THR A 45 3.08 10.83 5.21
C THR A 45 2.25 11.63 6.22
N ALA A 46 2.02 12.92 5.98
CA ALA A 46 1.16 13.77 6.81
C ALA A 46 -0.29 13.25 6.84
N LEU A 47 -0.91 12.98 5.68
CA LEU A 47 -2.27 12.44 5.63
C LEU A 47 -2.38 11.09 6.34
N PHE A 48 -1.36 10.24 6.22
CA PHE A 48 -1.31 8.99 6.96
C PHE A 48 -1.29 9.20 8.48
N LYS A 49 -0.43 10.12 8.96
CA LYS A 49 -0.31 10.46 10.38
C LYS A 49 -1.59 11.06 10.95
N GLU A 50 -2.35 11.80 10.16
CA GLU A 50 -3.62 12.37 10.59
C GLU A 50 -4.76 11.36 10.62
N ALA A 51 -4.87 10.51 9.60
CA ALA A 51 -6.07 9.69 9.39
C ALA A 51 -5.94 8.22 9.81
N TYR A 52 -4.74 7.64 9.69
CA TYR A 52 -4.52 6.21 9.92
C TYR A 52 -3.74 5.96 11.20
N LEU A 53 -2.66 6.71 11.43
CA LEU A 53 -1.74 6.44 12.55
C LEU A 53 -2.44 6.37 13.91
N PRO A 54 -3.39 7.26 14.28
CA PRO A 54 -4.09 7.17 15.56
C PRO A 54 -4.90 5.88 15.69
N ALA A 55 -5.47 5.40 14.58
CA ALA A 55 -6.27 4.17 14.55
C ALA A 55 -5.39 2.92 14.60
N VAL A 56 -4.18 2.97 14.03
CA VAL A 56 -3.20 1.87 14.10
C VAL A 56 -2.65 1.78 15.53
N THR A 57 -2.16 2.87 16.10
CA THR A 57 -1.56 2.87 17.44
C THR A 57 -2.58 2.71 18.56
N GLY A 58 -3.80 3.19 18.35
CA GLY A 58 -4.92 3.00 19.27
C GLY A 58 -5.60 1.63 19.19
N GLY A 59 -5.19 0.78 18.24
CA GLY A 59 -5.73 -0.58 18.07
C GLY A 59 -7.11 -0.65 17.41
N GLN A 60 -7.65 0.47 16.91
CA GLN A 60 -8.91 0.45 16.15
C GLN A 60 -8.74 -0.21 14.78
N ILE A 61 -7.54 -0.17 14.21
CA ILE A 61 -7.14 -1.06 13.12
C ILE A 61 -6.40 -2.24 13.74
N GLY A 62 -7.07 -3.39 13.79
CA GLY A 62 -6.51 -4.57 14.45
C GLY A 62 -5.23 -5.08 13.80
N ARG A 63 -5.11 -4.96 12.47
CA ARG A 63 -3.89 -5.32 11.71
C ARG A 63 -3.68 -4.36 10.56
N PHE A 64 -2.53 -3.70 10.56
CA PHE A 64 -2.14 -2.80 9.50
C PHE A 64 -0.92 -3.34 8.75
N ALA A 65 -0.98 -3.34 7.42
CA ALA A 65 0.14 -3.70 6.57
C ALA A 65 0.32 -2.67 5.45
N LEU A 66 1.58 -2.30 5.20
CA LEU A 66 1.99 -1.41 4.12
C LEU A 66 2.94 -2.17 3.20
N PHE A 67 2.59 -2.28 1.93
CA PHE A 67 3.47 -2.79 0.90
C PHE A 67 4.08 -1.62 0.14
N ALA A 68 5.40 -1.60 0.02
CA ALA A 68 6.16 -0.59 -0.70
C ALA A 68 7.25 -1.28 -1.52
N LEU A 69 7.71 -0.66 -2.61
CA LEU A 69 8.91 -1.12 -3.27
C LEU A 69 10.14 -0.62 -2.50
N SER A 70 11.24 -1.36 -2.61
CA SER A 70 12.56 -0.86 -2.24
C SER A 70 12.90 0.39 -3.07
N ASP A 71 13.68 1.32 -2.51
CA ASP A 71 14.06 2.54 -3.23
C ASP A 71 14.77 2.20 -4.55
N LYS A 72 15.59 1.14 -4.55
CA LYS A 72 16.22 0.64 -5.77
C LYS A 72 15.20 0.25 -6.83
N ALA A 73 14.17 -0.52 -6.47
CA ALA A 73 13.13 -0.92 -7.42
C ALA A 73 12.33 0.29 -7.93
N GLU A 74 12.00 1.26 -7.05
CA GLU A 74 11.33 2.51 -7.45
C GLU A 74 12.20 3.34 -8.44
N GLN A 75 13.52 3.35 -8.26
CA GLN A 75 14.47 4.07 -9.12
C GLN A 75 14.69 3.36 -10.47
N ASP A 76 14.64 2.02 -10.48
CA ASP A 76 14.80 1.18 -11.67
C ASP A 76 13.47 0.99 -12.45
N ASP A 77 12.33 1.46 -11.91
CA ASP A 77 11.02 1.43 -12.55
C ASP A 77 10.86 2.54 -13.61
N GLN A 78 9.75 2.51 -14.35
CA GLN A 78 9.40 3.50 -15.37
C GLN A 78 7.89 3.72 -15.46
N CYS A 79 7.51 4.98 -15.66
CA CYS A 79 6.13 5.34 -16.03
C CYS A 79 6.04 5.49 -17.53
N ALA A 80 5.48 4.48 -18.21
CA ALA A 80 5.15 4.57 -19.63
C ALA A 80 6.32 5.01 -20.54
N CYS A 81 7.57 4.77 -20.13
CA CYS A 81 8.80 5.26 -20.77
C CYS A 81 8.89 6.79 -20.93
N ILE A 82 8.03 7.56 -20.26
CA ILE A 82 8.10 9.04 -20.24
C ILE A 82 8.80 9.56 -18.98
N TYR A 83 8.91 8.71 -17.96
CA TYR A 83 9.61 8.99 -16.72
C TYR A 83 10.34 7.72 -16.29
N ASN A 84 11.67 7.77 -16.19
CA ASN A 84 12.53 6.59 -15.96
C ASN A 84 12.76 6.34 -14.46
N LYS A 85 11.67 6.48 -13.70
CA LYS A 85 11.49 6.06 -12.32
C LYS A 85 10.02 5.66 -12.16
N SER A 86 9.67 5.18 -10.98
CA SER A 86 8.30 4.80 -10.65
C SER A 86 7.29 5.95 -10.67
N LEU A 87 6.01 5.56 -10.62
CA LEU A 87 4.89 6.50 -10.52
C LEU A 87 4.93 7.28 -9.21
N LEU A 88 5.39 6.67 -8.12
CA LEU A 88 5.52 7.39 -6.85
C LEU A 88 6.64 8.43 -6.89
N TYR A 89 7.75 8.18 -7.57
CA TYR A 89 8.75 9.22 -7.81
C TYR A 89 8.20 10.36 -8.66
N LEU A 90 7.39 10.06 -9.69
CA LEU A 90 6.75 11.10 -10.50
C LEU A 90 5.81 11.94 -9.64
N VAL A 91 4.91 11.28 -8.90
CA VAL A 91 3.93 11.95 -8.04
C VAL A 91 4.66 12.77 -6.97
N SER A 92 5.63 12.20 -6.24
CA SER A 92 6.39 12.91 -5.20
C SER A 92 7.05 14.19 -5.74
N ASN A 93 7.66 14.11 -6.92
CA ASN A 93 8.38 15.24 -7.51
C ASN A 93 7.47 16.27 -8.19
N ALA A 94 6.19 15.95 -8.40
CA ALA A 94 5.21 16.81 -9.08
C ALA A 94 4.38 17.67 -8.13
N PHE A 95 4.50 17.52 -6.81
CA PHE A 95 3.81 18.40 -5.86
C PHE A 95 4.38 19.83 -5.92
N GLU A 96 3.49 20.82 -6.02
CA GLU A 96 3.86 22.24 -6.11
C GLU A 96 4.23 22.83 -4.73
N GLU A 97 3.60 22.35 -3.65
CA GLU A 97 3.87 22.86 -2.30
C GLU A 97 5.29 22.52 -1.82
N LYS A 98 5.77 21.32 -2.15
CA LYS A 98 7.14 20.88 -1.91
C LYS A 98 7.80 20.49 -3.21
N GLU A 99 8.22 21.49 -3.97
CA GLU A 99 8.88 21.27 -5.25
C GLU A 99 10.21 20.52 -5.05
N ARG A 100 10.46 19.53 -5.91
CA ARG A 100 11.77 18.87 -5.98
C ARG A 100 12.82 19.87 -6.47
N ILE A 101 13.89 20.07 -5.71
CA ILE A 101 15.09 20.79 -6.15
C ILE A 101 16.24 19.79 -6.21
N PRO A 102 16.64 19.29 -7.39
CA PRO A 102 17.69 18.29 -7.55
C PRO A 102 18.90 18.57 -6.65
N LEU A 103 19.37 17.53 -5.93
CA LEU A 103 20.48 17.60 -4.95
C LEU A 103 20.24 18.41 -3.66
N PHE A 104 19.23 19.28 -3.59
CA PHE A 104 19.00 20.16 -2.43
C PHE A 104 17.78 19.80 -1.60
N ARG A 105 16.68 19.40 -2.25
CA ARG A 105 15.40 19.13 -1.60
C ARG A 105 14.65 18.04 -2.34
N ASP A 106 14.31 16.95 -1.66
CA ASP A 106 13.43 15.91 -2.22
C ASP A 106 12.01 16.43 -2.48
N GLY A 107 11.21 15.67 -3.22
CA GLY A 107 9.78 15.98 -3.42
C GLY A 107 8.94 15.72 -2.17
N GLU A 108 7.62 15.79 -2.32
CA GLU A 108 6.68 15.51 -1.25
C GLU A 108 6.85 14.08 -0.72
N ALA A 109 6.88 13.93 0.60
CA ALA A 109 7.05 12.64 1.26
C ALA A 109 5.77 11.80 1.12
N LEU A 110 5.84 10.73 0.33
CA LEU A 110 4.74 9.78 0.15
C LEU A 110 4.94 8.54 1.01
N LEU A 111 3.85 8.06 1.62
CA LEU A 111 3.86 6.88 2.50
C LEU A 111 4.34 5.62 1.77
N GLY A 112 4.04 5.48 0.48
CA GLY A 112 4.39 4.30 -0.31
C GLY A 112 5.87 4.16 -0.69
N MET A 113 6.75 5.07 -0.28
CA MET A 113 8.17 5.06 -0.67
C MET A 113 9.07 4.72 0.53
N GLU A 114 9.85 3.63 0.41
CA GLU A 114 10.74 3.15 1.47
C GLU A 114 11.62 4.26 2.08
N ARG A 115 12.25 5.07 1.24
CA ARG A 115 13.14 6.16 1.68
C ARG A 115 12.48 7.15 2.65
N PHE A 116 11.20 7.47 2.44
CA PHE A 116 10.48 8.43 3.29
C PHE A 116 9.98 7.76 4.58
N ILE A 117 9.65 6.46 4.52
CA ILE A 117 9.33 5.67 5.71
C ILE A 117 10.55 5.58 6.63
N LEU A 118 11.72 5.28 6.08
CA LEU A 118 12.95 5.11 6.85
C LEU A 118 13.53 6.42 7.39
N ALA A 119 13.28 7.54 6.71
CA ALA A 119 13.72 8.87 7.12
C ALA A 119 12.83 9.50 8.21
N ASP A 120 11.56 9.08 8.31
CA ASP A 120 10.61 9.59 9.30
C ASP A 120 10.71 8.81 10.63
N PRO A 121 11.11 9.44 11.76
CA PRO A 121 11.32 8.73 13.02
C PRO A 121 10.06 8.05 13.57
N GLU A 122 8.88 8.64 13.35
CA GLU A 122 7.61 8.11 13.84
C GLU A 122 7.16 6.90 13.03
N LEU A 123 7.32 6.95 11.70
CA LEU A 123 7.06 5.78 10.85
C LEU A 123 8.06 4.66 11.11
N LYS A 124 9.35 5.00 11.26
CA LYS A 124 10.39 4.03 11.63
C LYS A 124 10.08 3.35 12.96
N ALA A 125 9.61 4.11 13.96
CA ALA A 125 9.20 3.55 15.25
C ALA A 125 7.95 2.67 15.13
N LEU A 126 6.94 3.10 14.36
CA LEU A 126 5.71 2.35 14.12
C LEU A 126 6.03 0.95 13.57
N PHE A 127 6.73 0.88 12.44
CA PHE A 127 7.04 -0.39 11.78
C PHE A 127 8.12 -1.20 12.54
N GLY A 128 9.05 -0.53 13.21
CA GLY A 128 10.06 -1.20 14.05
C GLY A 128 9.50 -1.82 15.33
N SER A 129 8.35 -1.35 15.81
CA SER A 129 7.70 -1.88 17.02
C SER A 129 6.88 -3.15 16.80
N GLY A 130 6.59 -3.52 15.55
CA GLY A 130 5.70 -4.64 15.20
C GLY A 130 4.21 -4.34 15.37
N GLN A 131 3.81 -3.09 15.66
CA GLN A 131 2.40 -2.66 15.65
C GLN A 131 1.80 -2.61 14.23
N ALA A 132 2.66 -2.48 13.23
CA ALA A 132 2.32 -2.43 11.82
C ALA A 132 3.36 -3.20 11.02
N ASP A 133 2.94 -3.87 9.96
CA ASP A 133 3.84 -4.59 9.07
C ASP A 133 4.26 -3.71 7.91
N LEU A 134 5.57 -3.64 7.66
CA LEU A 134 6.15 -3.07 6.45
C LEU A 134 6.67 -4.20 5.57
N VAL A 135 6.11 -4.34 4.38
CA VAL A 135 6.54 -5.30 3.36
C VAL A 135 7.26 -4.54 2.26
N ILE A 136 8.57 -4.78 2.14
CA ILE A 136 9.40 -4.22 1.07
C ILE A 136 9.52 -5.23 -0.06
N ALA A 137 9.15 -4.80 -1.27
CA ALA A 137 9.16 -5.59 -2.49
C ALA A 137 10.26 -5.12 -3.47
N PRO A 138 10.80 -6.02 -4.33
CA PRO A 138 10.58 -7.45 -4.31
C PRO A 138 11.31 -8.13 -3.13
N ASN A 139 10.75 -9.23 -2.62
CA ASN A 139 11.39 -10.08 -1.62
C ASN A 139 11.32 -11.56 -1.99
N THR A 140 11.87 -12.42 -1.11
CA THR A 140 11.98 -13.86 -1.32
C THR A 140 11.09 -14.67 -0.37
N ASP A 141 10.11 -14.02 0.27
CA ASP A 141 9.17 -14.71 1.15
C ASP A 141 8.32 -15.70 0.35
N PRO A 142 8.02 -16.88 0.93
CA PRO A 142 7.31 -17.93 0.21
C PRO A 142 5.87 -17.50 -0.12
N GLU A 143 5.33 -18.03 -1.21
CA GLU A 143 3.93 -17.80 -1.60
C GLU A 143 2.96 -18.07 -0.44
N GLY A 144 1.98 -17.18 -0.26
CA GLY A 144 1.01 -17.27 0.82
C GLY A 144 1.51 -16.76 2.18
N ALA A 145 2.80 -16.45 2.33
CA ALA A 145 3.27 -15.74 3.52
C ALA A 145 2.72 -14.30 3.55
N PRO A 146 2.39 -13.75 4.73
CA PRO A 146 1.85 -12.40 4.84
C PRO A 146 2.84 -11.30 4.43
N GLY A 147 4.13 -11.61 4.33
CA GLY A 147 5.19 -10.72 3.86
C GLY A 147 5.55 -10.87 2.38
N ALA A 148 4.94 -11.80 1.64
CA ALA A 148 5.37 -12.10 0.27
C ALA A 148 4.96 -11.03 -0.74
N SER A 149 5.92 -10.57 -1.54
CA SER A 149 5.68 -9.72 -2.71
C SER A 149 6.85 -9.80 -3.68
N GLN A 150 6.58 -10.09 -4.95
CA GLN A 150 7.58 -10.07 -6.03
C GLN A 150 7.41 -8.87 -6.97
N ALA A 151 6.53 -7.92 -6.62
CA ALA A 151 6.35 -6.68 -7.38
C ALA A 151 7.68 -5.95 -7.57
N ARG A 152 7.96 -5.53 -8.81
CA ARG A 152 9.18 -4.80 -9.18
C ARG A 152 8.91 -3.40 -9.70
N ARG A 153 7.66 -3.14 -10.07
CA ARG A 153 7.17 -1.86 -10.57
C ARG A 153 5.95 -1.44 -9.77
N HIS A 154 5.69 -0.15 -9.74
CA HIS A 154 4.58 0.40 -8.95
C HIS A 154 3.24 -0.22 -9.33
N GLY A 155 3.01 -0.43 -10.63
CA GLY A 155 1.79 -1.03 -11.16
C GLY A 155 1.74 -2.55 -11.13
N ASP A 156 2.69 -3.23 -10.48
CA ASP A 156 2.71 -4.69 -10.42
C ASP A 156 1.93 -5.22 -9.21
N PHE A 157 1.68 -4.44 -8.15
CA PHE A 157 1.12 -4.95 -6.88
C PHE A 157 -0.25 -5.64 -7.04
N ASP A 158 -1.10 -5.19 -7.97
CA ASP A 158 -2.41 -5.79 -8.22
C ASP A 158 -2.37 -7.03 -9.14
N ASP A 159 -1.27 -7.22 -9.87
CA ASP A 159 -1.02 -8.39 -10.74
C ASP A 159 -0.04 -9.40 -10.11
N ASP A 160 0.70 -9.01 -9.06
CA ASP A 160 1.65 -9.85 -8.37
C ASP A 160 0.95 -10.87 -7.47
N HIS A 161 0.95 -12.14 -7.90
CA HIS A 161 0.33 -13.24 -7.18
C HIS A 161 0.77 -13.32 -5.71
N HIS A 162 2.05 -13.09 -5.42
CA HIS A 162 2.56 -13.10 -4.06
C HIS A 162 1.92 -12.00 -3.20
N THR A 163 1.87 -10.76 -3.69
CA THR A 163 1.22 -9.62 -3.01
C THR A 163 -0.26 -9.91 -2.73
N VAL A 164 -0.97 -10.44 -3.71
CA VAL A 164 -2.40 -10.70 -3.55
C VAL A 164 -2.65 -11.84 -2.57
N MET A 165 -1.90 -12.94 -2.66
CA MET A 165 -2.00 -14.04 -1.69
C MET A 165 -1.61 -13.61 -0.28
N ALA A 166 -0.58 -12.78 -0.13
CA ALA A 166 -0.21 -12.20 1.16
C ALA A 166 -1.34 -11.36 1.76
N THR A 167 -2.03 -10.58 0.93
CA THR A 167 -3.19 -9.78 1.35
C THR A 167 -4.36 -10.66 1.78
N PHE A 168 -4.66 -11.74 1.05
CA PHE A 168 -5.67 -12.72 1.47
C PHE A 168 -5.30 -13.40 2.78
N ALA A 169 -4.05 -13.81 2.97
CA ALA A 169 -3.59 -14.42 4.21
C ALA A 169 -3.83 -13.49 5.41
N ARG A 170 -3.59 -12.18 5.23
CA ARG A 170 -3.83 -11.15 6.25
C ARG A 170 -5.32 -11.00 6.60
N ILE A 171 -6.19 -10.96 5.60
CA ILE A 171 -7.65 -10.86 5.80
C ILE A 171 -8.20 -12.13 6.45
N ALA A 172 -7.79 -13.31 5.99
CA ALA A 172 -8.22 -14.59 6.52
C ALA A 172 -7.79 -14.74 7.99
N ALA A 173 -6.53 -14.38 8.29
CA ALA A 173 -6.06 -14.37 9.66
C ALA A 173 -6.86 -13.37 10.51
N ALA A 174 -7.26 -12.21 9.98
CA ALA A 174 -8.02 -11.19 10.71
C ALA A 174 -9.45 -11.65 11.05
N SER A 175 -9.97 -12.58 10.24
CA SER A 175 -11.26 -13.23 10.45
C SER A 175 -11.18 -14.44 11.37
N ALA A 176 -9.97 -14.92 11.70
CA ALA A 176 -9.78 -16.04 12.60
C ALA A 176 -10.18 -15.65 14.04
N PRO A 177 -11.04 -16.42 14.72
CA PRO A 177 -11.57 -16.04 16.02
C PRO A 177 -10.47 -16.00 17.08
N GLY A 178 -10.14 -14.78 17.53
CA GLY A 178 -9.27 -14.49 18.66
C GLY A 178 -9.94 -13.48 19.59
N ARG A 179 -10.56 -14.01 20.66
CA ARG A 179 -11.10 -13.34 21.86
C ARG A 179 -12.12 -12.21 21.63
N HIS A 180 -13.31 -12.53 21.15
CA HIS A 180 -14.60 -12.04 21.67
C HIS A 180 -15.70 -12.93 21.01
N GLU A 181 -16.58 -13.49 21.83
CA GLU A 181 -17.57 -14.58 21.57
C GLU A 181 -18.47 -14.34 20.34
N ALA A 182 -19.11 -15.32 19.66
CA ALA A 182 -19.57 -16.65 20.04
C ALA A 182 -19.50 -17.61 18.83
N ALA A 183 -19.49 -18.91 19.11
CA ALA A 183 -19.37 -19.98 18.12
C ALA A 183 -20.55 -20.01 17.12
N HIS A 184 -20.35 -19.42 15.95
CA HIS A 184 -21.09 -19.81 14.75
C HIS A 184 -20.40 -21.04 14.17
N LYS A 185 -21.10 -22.17 14.09
CA LYS A 185 -20.58 -23.40 13.46
C LYS A 185 -20.31 -23.10 11.98
N VAL A 186 -19.07 -22.80 11.64
CA VAL A 186 -18.62 -22.76 10.25
C VAL A 186 -18.48 -24.21 9.79
N SER A 187 -19.39 -24.65 8.94
CA SER A 187 -19.29 -25.89 8.17
C SER A 187 -17.96 -25.90 7.42
N ARG A 188 -17.28 -27.06 7.42
CA ARG A 188 -16.00 -27.26 6.73
C ARG A 188 -16.12 -26.76 5.30
N ALA A 189 -15.41 -25.66 4.99
CA ALA A 189 -15.46 -25.05 3.67
C ALA A 189 -15.03 -26.09 2.61
N ALA A 190 -15.80 -26.18 1.52
CA ALA A 190 -15.40 -26.91 0.34
C ALA A 190 -14.04 -26.38 -0.16
N PRO A 191 -13.20 -27.21 -0.79
CA PRO A 191 -11.95 -26.71 -1.38
C PRO A 191 -12.30 -25.54 -2.31
N LEU A 192 -11.71 -24.38 -2.04
CA LEU A 192 -11.86 -23.20 -2.89
C LEU A 192 -11.32 -23.57 -4.28
N ALA A 193 -12.12 -23.31 -5.31
CA ALA A 193 -11.63 -23.38 -6.68
C ALA A 193 -10.39 -22.46 -6.80
N PRO A 194 -9.41 -22.80 -7.66
CA PRO A 194 -8.29 -21.89 -7.92
C PRO A 194 -8.85 -20.50 -8.29
N ILE A 195 -8.37 -19.46 -7.62
CA ILE A 195 -8.68 -18.09 -8.02
C ILE A 195 -7.85 -17.79 -9.26
N ASP A 196 -8.49 -17.72 -10.41
CA ASP A 196 -7.85 -17.30 -11.66
C ASP A 196 -7.63 -15.78 -11.64
N PHE A 197 -6.37 -15.36 -11.59
CA PHE A 197 -5.99 -13.96 -11.73
C PHE A 197 -5.96 -13.57 -13.20
N HIS A 198 -6.95 -12.78 -13.62
CA HIS A 198 -6.91 -12.13 -14.93
C HIS A 198 -5.98 -10.92 -14.89
N ALA A 199 -5.21 -10.74 -15.97
CA ALA A 199 -4.32 -9.59 -16.13
C ALA A 199 -5.10 -8.27 -16.00
N SER A 200 -4.61 -7.37 -15.15
CA SER A 200 -5.14 -6.03 -15.01
C SER A 200 -5.01 -5.23 -16.31
N ARG A 201 -5.66 -4.06 -16.36
CA ARG A 201 -5.47 -3.09 -17.46
C ARG A 201 -4.00 -2.66 -17.57
N SER A 202 -3.27 -2.61 -16.46
CA SER A 202 -1.84 -2.27 -16.41
C SER A 202 -1.00 -3.36 -17.06
N ALA A 203 -1.23 -4.63 -16.71
CA ALA A 203 -0.60 -5.77 -17.36
C ALA A 203 -0.94 -5.86 -18.86
N LEU A 204 -2.20 -5.61 -19.24
CA LEU A 204 -2.60 -5.58 -20.66
C LEU A 204 -1.92 -4.43 -21.42
N ARG A 205 -1.75 -3.26 -20.80
CA ARG A 205 -1.01 -2.13 -21.38
C ARG A 205 0.47 -2.47 -21.56
N GLN A 206 1.12 -3.04 -20.54
CA GLN A 206 2.52 -3.46 -20.63
C GLN A 206 2.71 -4.54 -21.71
N ARG A 207 1.79 -5.50 -21.80
CA ARG A 207 1.81 -6.54 -22.84
C ARG A 207 1.64 -5.93 -24.23
N ARG A 208 0.75 -4.95 -24.38
CA ARG A 208 0.60 -4.20 -25.64
C ARG A 208 1.87 -3.43 -26.00
N GLN A 209 2.48 -2.72 -25.06
CA GLN A 209 3.76 -2.04 -25.28
C GLN A 209 4.86 -3.02 -25.69
N THR A 210 4.94 -4.19 -25.05
CA THR A 210 5.90 -5.24 -25.41
C THR A 210 5.66 -5.77 -26.84
N ILE A 211 4.40 -5.91 -27.25
CA ILE A 211 4.04 -6.30 -28.61
C ILE A 211 4.41 -5.18 -29.59
N ASP A 212 4.09 -3.92 -29.28
CA ASP A 212 4.40 -2.76 -30.10
C ASP A 212 5.93 -2.60 -30.27
N ASP A 213 6.73 -2.81 -29.22
CA ASP A 213 8.21 -2.78 -29.28
C ASP A 213 8.80 -3.93 -30.12
N ARG A 214 8.13 -5.10 -30.12
CA ARG A 214 8.52 -6.25 -30.95
C ARG A 214 8.12 -6.10 -32.41
N THR A 215 7.10 -5.31 -32.71
CA THR A 215 6.48 -5.23 -34.05
C THR A 215 6.71 -3.89 -34.76
N GLY A 216 7.06 -2.82 -34.04
CA GLY A 216 7.39 -1.51 -34.58
C GLY A 216 8.79 -1.05 -34.16
N GLY A 217 9.66 -0.76 -35.12
CA GLY A 217 11.04 -0.32 -34.91
C GLY A 217 11.19 1.07 -34.27
N ARG A 218 10.80 1.23 -33.00
CA ARG A 218 11.18 2.36 -32.13
C ARG A 218 12.18 1.91 -31.08
N PRO A 219 13.05 2.81 -30.59
CA PRO A 219 14.16 2.43 -29.74
C PRO A 219 13.65 1.81 -28.45
N SER A 220 14.05 0.57 -28.18
CA SER A 220 13.79 -0.09 -26.90
C SER A 220 14.29 0.80 -25.77
N CYS A 221 13.49 1.01 -24.74
CA CYS A 221 13.93 1.70 -23.53
C CYS A 221 15.02 0.84 -22.89
N ARG A 222 16.30 1.21 -23.10
CA ARG A 222 17.41 0.57 -22.40
C ARG A 222 17.45 1.13 -20.98
N THR A 223 17.36 0.23 -20.01
CA THR A 223 17.67 0.44 -18.60
C THR A 223 19.10 0.90 -18.41
#